data_AF-A0A505H7D1-F1
#
_entry.id   AF-A0A505H7D1-F1
#
_cell.length_a   1.000
_cell.length_b   1.000
_cell.length_c   1.000
_cell.angle_alpha   90.00
_cell.angle_beta   90.00
_cell.angle_gamma   90.00
#
_symmetry.space_group_name_H-M   'P 1'
#
loop_
_entity.id
_entity.type
_entity.pdbx_description
1 polymer ?
#
loop_
_entity_poly.entity_id
_entity_poly.type
_entity_poly.pdbx_seq_one_letter_code
_entity_poly.pdbx_strand_id
1 'polypeptide(L)'
;MRALSLTVTAVTTTLIAASIGVPALAAETSEPGLGSAPSSSAPSPSAPAGGEDDSAPSPDTTSSPSSAPASAPDASSPDSSTGSTAGGGTAVDTYSAAVGDVERIALDPAEVTILGARWNGEDPGLEFRSETNGTWTGWEDLPAADDPGPDESSPEAAQSTDAAGESEAVPVLDSTAVEVRASAAGAATTDLTITTAATPVTDADESLAQRPDLGSPSGLSPQKYNEGLKANIITRAEWGADESLVRCQSDQTSSAKGVFVHHTAGSNSYSEAEAPGIIRGYLAYHTQSRGWCDIGYNFLVDRFGNIYEGRAGSIDKAITGAHASGFNSSTIGVSVLGTYTGSAPSSAAQKAVERVIAWKANTYGFSPTGSMTLTSGGGGTSKYPAGQKVTLKTVSGHRDTSYTDCPGGAFYSRLGAMRTNAAALQDDLGYSVGGAIGSYYRANKAATGEPTGPERSLSNPDGAYQFFEKGVVYWSKSTGAHLNKGGIRSAYAALQYEKGLLGFPTTDEVTFRYRADAVYQGFEHGIITYSQATKGQPLSYGMLSKWKELGWERSRLGLPTTGEFSSGGKTRQNFEGGYMTFTASEGVRVFYSN
;
A
#
# COMPACT_ATOMS: atom_id res chain seq x y z
N MET A 1 29.14 -38.89 43.42
CA MET A 1 28.26 -39.75 42.60
C MET A 1 28.38 -39.32 41.14
N ARG A 2 28.79 -40.27 40.28
CA ARG A 2 28.63 -40.38 38.82
C ARG A 2 28.65 -39.09 37.96
N ALA A 3 29.74 -38.94 37.22
CA ALA A 3 29.75 -38.26 35.92
C ALA A 3 29.03 -39.14 34.87
N LEU A 4 28.17 -38.55 34.05
CA LEU A 4 27.63 -39.19 32.85
C LEU A 4 28.09 -38.41 31.61
N SER A 5 28.84 -39.10 30.77
CA SER A 5 29.24 -38.68 29.42
C SER A 5 28.03 -38.59 28.48
N LEU A 6 27.97 -37.54 27.67
CA LEU A 6 27.02 -37.39 26.58
C LEU A 6 27.68 -37.87 25.27
N THR A 7 27.15 -38.95 24.70
CA THR A 7 27.59 -39.52 23.42
C THR A 7 26.81 -38.84 22.29
N VAL A 8 27.52 -38.18 21.37
CA VAL A 8 26.93 -37.61 20.13
C VAL A 8 26.96 -38.69 19.04
N THR A 9 25.80 -39.07 18.53
CA THR A 9 25.66 -39.95 17.36
C THR A 9 25.56 -39.11 16.10
N ALA A 10 26.55 -39.21 15.21
CA ALA A 10 26.51 -38.62 13.88
C ALA A 10 25.64 -39.48 12.95
N VAL A 11 24.63 -38.88 12.34
CA VAL A 11 23.83 -39.49 11.25
C VAL A 11 24.41 -38.99 9.92
N THR A 12 25.10 -39.88 9.21
CA THR A 12 25.54 -39.66 7.83
C THR A 12 24.36 -39.86 6.89
N THR A 13 23.99 -38.81 6.14
CA THR A 13 22.99 -38.89 5.06
C THR A 13 23.71 -39.07 3.74
N THR A 14 23.52 -40.22 3.10
CA THR A 14 24.01 -40.52 1.75
C THR A 14 23.09 -39.89 0.71
N LEU A 15 23.60 -38.92 -0.06
CA LEU A 15 22.91 -38.37 -1.24
C LEU A 15 23.07 -39.34 -2.42
N ILE A 16 21.95 -39.82 -2.97
CA ILE A 16 21.89 -40.52 -4.26
C ILE A 16 21.57 -39.46 -5.32
N ALA A 17 22.52 -39.17 -6.21
CA ALA A 17 22.31 -38.32 -7.38
C ALA A 17 21.73 -39.16 -8.52
N ALA A 18 20.51 -38.84 -8.96
CA ALA A 18 19.92 -39.35 -10.19
C ALA A 18 20.11 -38.31 -11.30
N SER A 19 20.95 -38.65 -12.27
CA SER A 19 21.18 -37.92 -13.51
C SER A 19 20.09 -38.26 -14.53
N ILE A 20 19.34 -37.25 -14.99
CA ILE A 20 18.48 -37.36 -16.16
C ILE A 20 19.01 -36.36 -17.19
N GLY A 21 19.56 -36.90 -18.27
CA GLY A 21 20.05 -36.15 -19.42
C GLY A 21 18.90 -35.64 -20.30
N VAL A 22 19.10 -34.44 -20.84
CA VAL A 22 18.29 -33.87 -21.92
C VAL A 22 19.23 -33.65 -23.12
N PRO A 23 18.85 -34.02 -24.35
CA PRO A 23 19.72 -33.87 -25.51
C PRO A 23 19.75 -32.43 -26.01
N ALA A 24 20.95 -31.98 -26.39
CA ALA A 24 21.19 -30.75 -27.13
C ALA A 24 20.99 -30.99 -28.63
N LEU A 25 20.34 -30.05 -29.31
CA LEU A 25 20.41 -29.89 -30.76
C LEU A 25 20.90 -28.47 -31.08
N ALA A 26 21.81 -28.42 -32.04
CA ALA A 26 22.74 -27.33 -32.33
C ALA A 26 22.12 -26.08 -32.98
N ALA A 27 22.78 -24.94 -32.78
CA ALA A 27 22.93 -23.91 -33.80
C ALA A 27 24.26 -23.17 -33.57
N GLU A 28 25.21 -23.39 -34.49
CA GLU A 28 26.39 -22.56 -34.71
C GLU A 28 25.97 -21.20 -35.28
N THR A 29 26.61 -20.10 -34.87
CA THR A 29 27.67 -19.45 -35.67
C THR A 29 28.18 -18.15 -35.02
N SER A 30 29.51 -18.09 -34.92
CA SER A 30 30.44 -16.94 -35.03
C SER A 30 30.35 -15.72 -34.09
N GLU A 31 31.35 -15.63 -33.19
CA GLU A 31 32.04 -14.38 -32.82
C GLU A 31 32.96 -13.88 -33.97
N PRO A 32 33.41 -12.61 -33.91
CA PRO A 32 34.74 -12.31 -33.34
C PRO A 32 34.66 -11.09 -32.39
N GLY A 33 35.52 -10.84 -31.41
CA GLY A 33 36.78 -11.43 -30.99
C GLY A 33 37.56 -10.35 -30.23
N LEU A 34 38.41 -10.80 -29.31
CA LEU A 34 39.61 -10.14 -28.75
C LEU A 34 39.45 -9.03 -27.69
N GLY A 35 40.11 -9.26 -26.54
CA GLY A 35 40.88 -8.21 -25.86
C GLY A 35 40.84 -8.25 -24.33
N SER A 36 41.75 -9.02 -23.73
CA SER A 36 41.98 -9.06 -22.28
C SER A 36 42.75 -7.83 -21.75
N ALA A 37 42.38 -7.44 -20.51
CA ALA A 37 43.19 -6.85 -19.43
C ALA A 37 43.50 -5.33 -19.47
N PRO A 38 43.93 -4.69 -18.35
CA PRO A 38 43.58 -4.86 -16.92
C PRO A 38 43.30 -3.52 -16.18
N SER A 39 42.98 -3.64 -14.88
CA SER A 39 42.92 -2.61 -13.83
C SER A 39 44.03 -1.55 -13.84
N SER A 40 43.69 -0.28 -13.60
CA SER A 40 44.57 0.68 -12.93
C SER A 40 43.83 1.79 -12.19
N SER A 41 44.36 2.04 -10.98
CA SER A 41 44.09 3.04 -9.95
C SER A 41 44.12 4.52 -10.37
N ALA A 42 43.44 5.33 -9.56
CA ALA A 42 43.28 6.79 -9.62
C ALA A 42 44.57 7.61 -9.49
N PRO A 43 44.50 8.91 -9.85
CA PRO A 43 45.35 9.94 -9.26
C PRO A 43 44.57 11.09 -8.61
N SER A 44 45.11 11.58 -7.49
CA SER A 44 44.80 12.86 -6.83
C SER A 44 45.14 14.07 -7.71
N PRO A 45 44.55 15.25 -7.46
CA PRO A 45 45.10 16.52 -7.90
C PRO A 45 45.81 17.29 -6.77
N SER A 46 47.01 17.77 -7.11
CA SER A 46 47.86 18.67 -6.33
C SER A 46 47.43 20.14 -6.49
N ALA A 47 47.69 20.94 -5.45
CA ALA A 47 47.60 22.39 -5.43
C ALA A 47 48.70 23.10 -6.26
N PRO A 48 48.60 24.43 -6.41
CA PRO A 48 49.76 25.30 -6.36
C PRO A 48 49.65 26.39 -5.28
N ALA A 49 50.83 26.84 -4.85
CA ALA A 49 51.10 27.78 -3.78
C ALA A 49 51.22 29.25 -4.24
N GLY A 50 51.16 30.18 -3.28
CA GLY A 50 51.92 31.44 -3.34
C GLY A 50 51.23 32.67 -2.73
N GLY A 51 51.86 33.27 -1.71
CA GLY A 51 51.76 34.72 -1.42
C GLY A 51 51.43 35.11 0.02
N GLU A 52 52.48 35.36 0.81
CA GLU A 52 52.50 36.02 2.12
C GLU A 52 52.06 37.50 2.02
N ASP A 53 51.41 38.06 3.05
CA ASP A 53 51.99 39.17 3.85
C ASP A 53 51.18 39.46 5.13
N ASP A 54 51.93 39.80 6.18
CA ASP A 54 51.57 40.04 7.57
C ASP A 54 50.96 41.42 7.82
N SER A 55 50.31 41.54 8.99
CA SER A 55 50.35 42.70 9.92
C SER A 55 49.01 43.39 10.22
N ALA A 56 48.47 43.04 11.40
CA ALA A 56 47.65 43.93 12.22
C ALA A 56 48.53 45.07 12.81
N PRO A 57 47.90 46.13 13.36
CA PRO A 57 47.89 46.18 14.84
C PRO A 57 46.60 46.73 15.47
N SER A 58 46.29 46.23 16.67
CA SER A 58 45.37 46.81 17.65
C SER A 58 45.89 48.13 18.24
N PRO A 59 45.07 48.85 19.04
CA PRO A 59 45.33 48.77 20.49
C PRO A 59 44.09 48.78 21.41
N ASP A 60 44.30 48.11 22.56
CA ASP A 60 43.72 48.26 23.91
C ASP A 60 43.57 49.74 24.38
N THR A 61 42.81 50.18 25.40
CA THR A 61 41.88 49.64 26.42
C THR A 61 41.22 50.83 27.18
N THR A 62 40.18 50.53 27.96
CA THR A 62 39.66 51.20 29.18
C THR A 62 38.67 52.38 29.07
N SER A 63 37.45 52.17 29.61
CA SER A 63 36.91 52.85 30.82
C SER A 63 35.37 52.96 30.79
N SER A 64 34.68 52.28 31.71
CA SER A 64 33.26 52.56 32.07
C SER A 64 33.15 53.87 32.86
N PRO A 65 31.95 54.50 32.92
CA PRO A 65 31.11 54.29 34.11
C PRO A 65 29.59 54.24 33.87
N SER A 66 28.95 53.55 34.83
CA SER A 66 27.54 53.51 35.24
C SER A 66 26.65 54.73 34.89
N SER A 67 25.42 54.46 34.41
CA SER A 67 24.19 55.22 34.69
C SER A 67 22.95 54.48 34.16
N ALA A 68 22.02 54.12 35.05
CA ALA A 68 20.58 53.92 34.79
C ALA A 68 19.83 54.89 35.75
N PRO A 69 18.50 55.14 35.64
CA PRO A 69 17.48 54.60 34.72
C PRO A 69 16.53 55.66 34.10
N ALA A 70 15.75 55.33 33.06
CA ALA A 70 14.48 55.98 32.69
C ALA A 70 13.70 55.10 31.68
N SER A 71 12.64 54.40 32.12
CA SER A 71 11.23 54.72 31.84
C SER A 71 10.86 54.80 30.34
N ALA A 72 10.19 53.76 29.86
CA ALA A 72 9.56 53.67 28.55
C ALA A 72 8.22 54.44 28.49
N PRO A 73 7.82 54.89 27.30
CA PRO A 73 6.40 54.97 26.94
C PRO A 73 6.06 54.15 25.68
N ASP A 74 4.98 53.38 25.82
CA ASP A 74 4.01 52.88 24.83
C ASP A 74 4.42 52.72 23.36
N ALA A 75 4.45 51.47 22.92
CA ALA A 75 4.16 51.08 21.53
C ALA A 75 2.78 50.42 21.50
N SER A 76 1.83 51.11 20.89
CA SER A 76 0.46 50.68 20.65
C SER A 76 0.44 49.47 19.71
N SER A 77 -0.15 48.36 20.16
CA SER A 77 -0.50 47.20 19.33
C SER A 77 -1.62 47.54 18.35
N PRO A 78 -1.55 47.10 17.07
CA PRO A 78 -2.75 46.85 16.29
C PRO A 78 -3.37 45.51 16.74
N ASP A 79 -4.69 45.56 16.87
CA ASP A 79 -5.61 44.55 17.40
C ASP A 79 -5.60 43.26 16.56
N SER A 80 -5.02 42.18 17.08
CA SER A 80 -5.19 40.81 16.57
C SER A 80 -6.37 40.16 17.30
N SER A 81 -7.49 40.00 16.60
CA SER A 81 -8.69 39.36 17.12
C SER A 81 -8.42 37.87 17.36
N THR A 82 -8.23 37.51 18.62
CA THR A 82 -8.06 36.12 19.08
C THR A 82 -9.43 35.45 19.26
N GLY A 83 -9.71 34.48 18.40
CA GLY A 83 -10.81 33.53 18.58
C GLY A 83 -10.35 32.30 19.35
N SER A 84 -10.25 32.40 20.68
CA SER A 84 -9.95 31.25 21.54
C SER A 84 -11.23 30.45 21.81
N THR A 85 -11.31 29.22 21.31
CA THR A 85 -12.23 28.21 21.85
C THR A 85 -11.44 27.12 22.56
N ALA A 86 -11.58 27.08 23.88
CA ALA A 86 -11.06 26.04 24.74
C ALA A 86 -11.75 24.70 24.43
N GLY A 87 -11.00 23.79 23.82
CA GLY A 87 -11.40 22.40 23.61
C GLY A 87 -10.34 21.60 22.88
N GLY A 88 -9.17 21.37 23.49
CA GLY A 88 -8.16 20.42 23.00
C GLY A 88 -7.88 20.42 21.49
N GLY A 89 -8.01 21.58 20.84
CA GLY A 89 -8.10 21.70 19.38
C GLY A 89 -6.82 22.24 18.78
N THR A 90 -6.58 21.92 17.51
CA THR A 90 -5.49 22.50 16.73
C THR A 90 -5.80 23.97 16.45
N ALA A 91 -4.91 24.89 16.83
CA ALA A 91 -5.05 26.30 16.49
C ALA A 91 -4.46 26.54 15.10
N VAL A 92 -5.26 27.06 14.17
CA VAL A 92 -4.77 27.44 12.84
C VAL A 92 -4.83 28.95 12.72
N ASP A 93 -3.67 29.57 12.62
CA ASP A 93 -3.53 31.02 12.46
C ASP A 93 -2.97 31.34 11.07
N THR A 94 -3.32 32.53 10.59
CA THR A 94 -2.95 32.98 9.24
C THR A 94 -2.45 34.41 9.28
N TYR A 95 -1.31 34.66 8.64
CA TYR A 95 -0.60 35.92 8.66
C TYR A 95 -0.37 36.41 7.23
N SER A 96 -0.81 37.63 6.92
CA SER A 96 -0.50 38.26 5.64
C SER A 96 0.93 38.81 5.68
N ALA A 97 1.74 38.46 4.68
CA ALA A 97 3.11 38.92 4.53
C ALA A 97 3.31 39.60 3.17
N ALA A 98 4.32 40.47 3.07
CA ALA A 98 4.74 41.09 1.82
C ALA A 98 6.12 40.57 1.38
N VAL A 99 6.35 40.52 0.07
CA VAL A 99 7.66 40.14 -0.48
C VAL A 99 8.70 41.17 -0.04
N GLY A 100 9.79 40.69 0.58
CA GLY A 100 10.88 41.52 1.08
C GLY A 100 10.79 41.86 2.57
N ASP A 101 9.64 41.61 3.20
CA ASP A 101 9.50 41.72 4.65
C ASP A 101 9.88 40.40 5.33
N VAL A 102 10.33 40.51 6.58
CA VAL A 102 10.53 39.37 7.48
C VAL A 102 9.35 39.34 8.45
N GLU A 103 8.51 38.33 8.33
CA GLU A 103 7.37 38.15 9.22
C GLU A 103 7.79 37.30 10.42
N ARG A 104 7.63 37.84 11.64
CA ARG A 104 7.97 37.14 12.88
C ARG A 104 6.70 36.70 13.60
N ILE A 105 6.58 35.40 13.82
CA ILE A 105 5.45 34.77 14.49
C ILE A 105 5.92 34.19 15.81
N ALA A 106 5.24 34.54 16.91
CA ALA A 106 5.50 33.95 18.22
C ALA A 106 4.90 32.54 18.30
N LEU A 107 5.65 31.61 18.88
CA LEU A 107 5.27 30.20 19.01
C LEU A 107 5.31 29.76 20.48
N ASP A 108 4.53 28.74 20.82
CA ASP A 108 4.66 28.05 22.11
C ASP A 108 5.63 26.87 21.95
N PRO A 109 6.79 26.85 22.64
CA PRO A 109 7.74 25.75 22.55
C PRO A 109 7.22 24.43 23.13
N ALA A 110 6.09 24.43 23.86
CA ALA A 110 5.42 23.21 24.32
C ALA A 110 4.51 22.57 23.25
N GLU A 111 4.30 23.25 22.12
CA GLU A 111 3.47 22.80 21.02
C GLU A 111 4.29 22.42 19.79
N VAL A 112 3.78 21.48 19.02
CA VAL A 112 4.24 21.24 17.66
C VAL A 112 3.54 22.23 16.74
N THR A 113 4.31 23.04 16.01
CA THR A 113 3.77 23.96 15.01
C THR A 113 4.08 23.46 13.61
N ILE A 114 3.06 23.29 12.76
CA ILE A 114 3.26 23.12 11.32
C ILE A 114 3.21 24.49 10.66
N LEU A 115 4.29 24.84 9.96
CA LEU A 115 4.42 26.05 9.17
C LEU A 115 4.21 25.73 7.69
N GLY A 116 3.43 26.55 7.01
CA GLY A 116 3.38 26.57 5.56
C GLY A 116 2.96 27.95 5.06
N ALA A 117 2.93 28.11 3.75
CA ALA A 117 2.58 29.38 3.13
C ALA A 117 1.91 29.17 1.78
N ARG A 118 1.14 30.18 1.34
CA ARG A 118 0.44 30.19 0.06
C ARG A 118 0.54 31.56 -0.57
N TRP A 119 0.51 31.61 -1.89
CA TRP A 119 0.65 32.85 -2.64
C TRP A 119 -0.05 32.77 -3.99
N ASN A 120 -0.14 33.92 -4.66
CA ASN A 120 -0.51 34.02 -6.05
C ASN A 120 0.64 34.63 -6.86
N GLY A 121 0.91 34.07 -8.04
CA GLY A 121 1.89 34.62 -8.98
C GLY A 121 3.18 33.80 -9.00
N GLU A 122 4.32 34.49 -9.12
CA GLU A 122 5.62 33.83 -9.15
C GLU A 122 5.98 33.26 -7.77
N ASP A 123 6.72 32.14 -7.76
CA ASP A 123 7.29 31.54 -6.55
C ASP A 123 8.23 32.57 -5.87
N PRO A 124 7.89 33.02 -4.64
CA PRO A 124 8.70 33.99 -3.90
C PRO A 124 9.99 33.40 -3.30
N GLY A 125 10.21 32.08 -3.43
CA GLY A 125 11.36 31.37 -2.85
C GLY A 125 11.40 31.56 -1.34
N LEU A 126 10.52 30.91 -0.60
CA LEU A 126 10.40 31.17 0.84
C LEU A 126 11.56 30.54 1.62
N GLU A 127 12.00 31.27 2.64
CA GLU A 127 12.92 30.76 3.65
C GLU A 127 12.31 31.00 5.03
N PHE A 128 12.64 30.13 5.97
CA PHE A 128 12.29 30.29 7.38
C PHE A 128 13.50 30.07 8.28
N ARG A 129 13.42 30.58 9.51
CA ARG A 129 14.34 30.25 10.60
C ARG A 129 13.57 30.25 11.90
N SER A 130 14.00 29.45 12.87
CA SER A 130 13.33 29.37 14.16
C SER A 130 14.26 29.77 15.31
N GLU A 131 13.65 30.23 16.40
CA GLU A 131 14.34 30.65 17.62
C GLU A 131 14.10 29.64 18.73
N THR A 132 15.17 29.03 19.24
CA THR A 132 15.13 28.15 20.41
C THR A 132 16.08 28.70 21.46
N ASN A 133 15.56 28.94 22.68
CA ASN A 133 16.33 29.46 23.81
C ASN A 133 17.15 30.73 23.47
N GLY A 134 16.55 31.65 22.71
CA GLY A 134 17.17 32.92 22.31
C GLY A 134 18.25 32.79 21.22
N THR A 135 18.38 31.62 20.59
CA THR A 135 19.31 31.37 19.48
C THR A 135 18.53 31.06 18.21
N TRP A 136 18.82 31.79 17.14
CA TRP A 136 18.23 31.56 15.83
C TRP A 136 19.02 30.51 15.03
N THR A 137 18.31 29.66 14.30
CA THR A 137 18.91 28.86 13.23
C THR A 137 19.42 29.73 12.09
N GLY A 138 20.17 29.12 11.16
CA GLY A 138 20.33 29.69 9.83
C GLY A 138 18.98 29.77 9.10
N TRP A 139 18.93 30.57 8.04
CA TRP A 139 17.81 30.52 7.10
C TRP A 139 17.82 29.19 6.36
N GLU A 140 16.66 28.55 6.30
CA GLU A 140 16.40 27.28 5.63
C GLU A 140 15.30 27.46 4.61
N ASP A 141 15.38 26.74 3.49
CA ASP A 141 14.33 26.80 2.46
C ASP A 141 13.00 26.26 3.02
N LEU A 142 11.92 27.02 2.78
CA LEU A 142 10.55 26.54 2.87
C LEU A 142 10.09 26.23 1.44
N PRO A 143 10.30 24.99 0.95
CA PRO A 143 10.17 24.69 -0.46
C PRO A 143 8.73 24.86 -0.93
N ALA A 144 8.57 25.34 -2.16
CA ALA A 144 7.29 25.25 -2.85
C ALA A 144 6.83 23.79 -2.90
N ALA A 145 5.53 23.57 -2.69
CA ALA A 145 4.95 22.25 -2.78
C ALA A 145 4.98 21.79 -4.23
N ASP A 146 5.58 20.63 -4.42
CA ASP A 146 5.57 19.92 -5.68
C ASP A 146 4.44 18.86 -5.71
N ASP A 147 3.50 18.92 -4.76
CA ASP A 147 2.39 17.99 -4.61
C ASP A 147 1.03 18.68 -4.85
N PRO A 148 0.32 18.33 -5.92
CA PRO A 148 -0.95 18.95 -6.30
C PRO A 148 -2.16 18.44 -5.53
N GLY A 149 -2.01 17.46 -4.64
CA GLY A 149 -3.10 17.01 -3.79
C GLY A 149 -4.14 16.12 -4.50
N PRO A 150 -5.45 16.37 -4.35
CA PRO A 150 -6.51 15.53 -4.90
C PRO A 150 -6.46 15.44 -6.43
N ASP A 151 -6.95 14.34 -7.01
CA ASP A 151 -7.06 14.21 -8.47
C ASP A 151 -7.95 15.34 -9.02
N GLU A 152 -7.52 16.08 -10.03
CA GLU A 152 -8.22 17.29 -10.56
C GLU A 152 -9.71 17.06 -10.91
N SER A 153 -10.05 15.85 -11.36
CA SER A 153 -11.42 15.46 -11.69
C SER A 153 -12.28 14.99 -10.49
N SER A 154 -11.70 14.95 -9.29
CA SER A 154 -12.36 14.45 -8.08
C SER A 154 -13.30 15.49 -7.44
N PRO A 155 -14.33 15.07 -6.69
CA PRO A 155 -15.16 15.98 -5.90
C PRO A 155 -14.37 16.77 -4.85
N GLU A 156 -13.28 16.21 -4.35
CA GLU A 156 -12.39 16.86 -3.38
C GLU A 156 -11.63 18.03 -4.02
N ALA A 157 -11.12 17.89 -5.25
CA ALA A 157 -10.42 18.96 -5.95
C ALA A 157 -11.30 20.21 -6.12
N ALA A 158 -12.60 20.03 -6.39
CA ALA A 158 -13.57 21.13 -6.51
C ALA A 158 -13.79 21.92 -5.20
N GLN A 159 -13.35 21.39 -4.06
CA GLN A 159 -13.40 22.04 -2.75
C GLN A 159 -12.06 22.63 -2.34
N SER A 160 -10.99 22.30 -3.06
CA SER A 160 -9.67 22.83 -2.80
C SER A 160 -9.61 24.31 -3.14
N THR A 161 -8.82 25.03 -2.36
CA THR A 161 -8.62 26.48 -2.49
C THR A 161 -7.70 26.82 -3.67
N ASP A 162 -8.14 27.72 -4.54
CA ASP A 162 -7.55 28.14 -5.83
C ASP A 162 -6.19 28.88 -5.75
N ALA A 163 -5.40 28.75 -4.68
CA ALA A 163 -4.15 29.51 -4.54
C ALA A 163 -3.14 29.10 -5.62
N ALA A 164 -2.65 30.08 -6.39
CA ALA A 164 -1.63 29.89 -7.41
C ALA A 164 -0.24 29.85 -6.77
N GLY A 165 0.03 28.79 -5.99
CA GLY A 165 1.30 28.53 -5.30
C GLY A 165 1.12 28.23 -3.82
N GLU A 166 1.78 27.18 -3.34
CA GLU A 166 1.79 26.80 -1.93
C GLU A 166 3.14 26.17 -1.55
N SER A 167 3.50 26.21 -0.28
CA SER A 167 4.70 25.54 0.25
C SER A 167 4.39 24.14 0.75
N GLU A 168 5.45 23.35 0.88
CA GLU A 168 5.43 22.19 1.77
C GLU A 168 5.14 22.64 3.21
N ALA A 169 4.54 21.73 3.97
CA ALA A 169 4.25 21.93 5.37
C ALA A 169 5.41 21.40 6.21
N VAL A 170 6.06 22.24 7.02
CA VAL A 170 7.23 21.85 7.80
C VAL A 170 6.95 21.96 9.31
N PRO A 171 7.35 20.97 10.12
CA PRO A 171 7.23 21.07 11.57
C PRO A 171 8.35 21.94 12.14
N VAL A 172 7.96 22.95 12.90
CA VAL A 172 8.82 23.79 13.74
C VAL A 172 8.59 23.37 15.19
N LEU A 173 9.67 22.93 15.84
CA LEU A 173 9.65 22.27 17.15
C LEU A 173 10.50 23.05 18.15
N ASP A 174 10.20 22.91 19.44
CA ASP A 174 10.97 23.50 20.57
C ASP A 174 11.32 25.00 20.37
N SER A 175 10.46 25.74 19.67
CA SER A 175 10.77 27.10 19.20
C SER A 175 9.82 28.10 19.83
N THR A 176 10.36 29.24 20.26
CA THR A 176 9.58 30.36 20.83
C THR A 176 9.13 31.36 19.76
N ALA A 177 9.76 31.32 18.59
CA ALA A 177 9.38 32.13 17.45
C ALA A 177 9.85 31.49 16.14
N VAL A 178 9.21 31.88 15.04
CA VAL A 178 9.66 31.62 13.68
C VAL A 178 9.66 32.92 12.90
N GLU A 179 10.64 33.08 12.03
CA GLU A 179 10.67 34.14 11.02
C GLU A 179 10.58 33.52 9.64
N VAL A 180 9.77 34.13 8.78
CA VAL A 180 9.59 33.72 7.38
C VAL A 180 9.84 34.91 6.49
N ARG A 181 10.52 34.68 5.36
CA ARG A 181 10.76 35.71 4.36
C ARG A 181 10.71 35.14 2.94
N ALA A 182 10.46 36.00 1.97
CA ALA A 182 10.74 35.72 0.58
C ALA A 182 12.23 35.98 0.27
N SER A 183 12.93 34.98 -0.26
CA SER A 183 14.33 35.09 -0.69
C SER A 183 14.46 35.58 -2.14
N ALA A 184 13.46 35.33 -2.99
CA ALA A 184 13.43 35.82 -4.36
C ALA A 184 12.94 37.28 -4.39
N ALA A 185 13.83 38.22 -4.04
CA ALA A 185 13.54 39.64 -4.05
C ALA A 185 13.05 40.10 -5.43
N GLY A 186 11.81 40.59 -5.49
CA GLY A 186 11.18 41.11 -6.71
C GLY A 186 10.31 40.11 -7.47
N ALA A 187 10.05 38.91 -6.94
CA ALA A 187 9.01 38.02 -7.46
C ALA A 187 7.67 38.76 -7.54
N ALA A 188 6.94 38.58 -8.64
CA ALA A 188 5.60 39.14 -8.82
C ALA A 188 4.54 38.37 -8.01
N THR A 189 4.75 38.30 -6.69
CA THR A 189 3.90 37.56 -5.74
C THR A 189 2.90 38.50 -5.08
N THR A 190 1.66 38.04 -4.97
CA THR A 190 0.57 38.74 -4.30
C THR A 190 -0.11 37.80 -3.31
N ASP A 191 -0.77 38.37 -2.30
CA ASP A 191 -1.53 37.62 -1.28
C ASP A 191 -0.71 36.54 -0.55
N LEU A 192 0.58 36.79 -0.33
CA LEU A 192 1.43 35.87 0.43
C LEU A 192 0.88 35.73 1.85
N THR A 193 0.56 34.49 2.19
CA THR A 193 -0.17 34.13 3.38
C THR A 193 0.57 32.99 4.07
N ILE A 194 1.08 33.25 5.27
CA ILE A 194 1.74 32.24 6.12
C ILE A 194 0.66 31.61 7.00
N THR A 195 0.66 30.29 7.10
CA THR A 195 -0.22 29.53 7.99
C THR A 195 0.62 28.82 9.04
N THR A 196 0.19 28.90 10.29
CA THR A 196 0.67 28.03 11.37
C THR A 196 -0.47 27.14 11.84
N ALA A 197 -0.20 25.86 12.07
CA ALA A 197 -1.12 24.94 12.73
C ALA A 197 -0.43 24.39 13.98
N ALA A 198 -0.81 24.90 15.15
CA ALA A 198 -0.21 24.57 16.43
C ALA A 198 -1.02 23.49 17.17
N THR A 199 -0.32 22.49 17.69
CA THR A 199 -0.91 21.34 18.36
C THR A 199 -0.16 21.00 19.64
N PRO A 200 -0.85 20.72 20.75
CA PRO A 200 -0.19 20.32 21.97
C PRO A 200 0.34 18.89 21.87
N VAL A 201 1.43 18.60 22.58
CA VAL A 201 1.84 17.24 22.94
C VAL A 201 1.11 16.86 24.22
N THR A 202 0.37 15.75 24.20
CA THR A 202 -0.54 15.34 25.27
C THR A 202 -0.03 14.13 26.03
N ASP A 203 -0.57 13.89 27.23
CA ASP A 203 -0.30 12.66 28.00
C ASP A 203 -0.66 11.38 27.24
N ALA A 204 -1.63 11.45 26.32
CA ALA A 204 -1.98 10.34 25.44
C ALA A 204 -0.85 10.06 24.44
N ASP A 205 -0.21 11.09 23.90
CA ASP A 205 0.91 10.95 22.99
C ASP A 205 2.14 10.37 23.70
N GLU A 206 2.40 10.81 24.93
CA GLU A 206 3.44 10.23 25.79
C GLU A 206 3.17 8.74 26.07
N SER A 207 1.90 8.38 26.29
CA SER A 207 1.50 6.98 26.44
C SER A 207 1.70 6.19 25.13
N LEU A 208 1.49 6.84 23.98
CA LEU A 208 1.76 6.27 22.66
C LEU A 208 3.26 6.18 22.33
N ALA A 209 4.13 6.96 22.97
CA ALA A 209 5.57 6.83 22.83
C ALA A 209 6.15 5.67 23.65
N GLN A 210 5.43 5.22 24.68
CA GLN A 210 5.89 4.16 25.60
C GLN A 210 5.39 2.77 25.23
N ARG A 211 4.53 2.65 24.21
CA ARG A 211 3.99 1.37 23.77
C ARG A 211 5.15 0.53 23.22
N PRO A 212 5.27 -0.73 23.66
CA PRO A 212 6.35 -1.58 23.22
C PRO A 212 6.26 -1.77 21.69
N ASP A 213 7.40 -1.63 20.99
CA ASP A 213 7.52 -2.12 19.63
C ASP A 213 7.16 -3.61 19.65
N LEU A 214 6.06 -3.96 18.97
CA LEU A 214 5.55 -5.33 18.99
C LEU A 214 6.44 -6.31 18.22
N GLY A 215 7.63 -5.86 17.79
CA GLY A 215 8.68 -6.69 17.25
C GLY A 215 8.26 -7.41 15.96
N SER A 216 9.21 -8.08 15.32
CA SER A 216 8.85 -9.08 14.32
C SER A 216 8.11 -10.22 15.05
N PRO A 217 6.86 -10.54 14.69
CA PRO A 217 6.06 -11.52 15.40
C PRO A 217 6.49 -12.94 15.02
N SER A 218 7.62 -13.40 15.58
CA SER A 218 8.06 -14.78 15.46
C SER A 218 7.09 -15.68 16.24
N GLY A 219 6.20 -16.38 15.53
CA GLY A 219 5.29 -17.39 16.09
C GLY A 219 3.80 -17.11 15.98
N LEU A 220 3.37 -16.06 15.25
CA LEU A 220 1.96 -15.86 14.92
C LEU A 220 1.60 -16.61 13.63
N SER A 221 0.39 -17.17 13.56
CA SER A 221 -0.13 -17.75 12.32
C SER A 221 -0.42 -16.64 11.28
N PRO A 222 -0.40 -16.93 9.97
CA PRO A 222 -0.81 -16.03 8.89
C PRO A 222 -1.99 -15.08 9.20
N GLN A 223 -3.10 -15.64 9.67
CA GLN A 223 -4.30 -14.86 10.00
C GLN A 223 -4.07 -13.94 11.22
N LYS A 224 -3.45 -14.46 12.28
CA LYS A 224 -3.15 -13.69 13.49
C LYS A 224 -2.05 -12.65 13.25
N TYR A 225 -1.15 -12.92 12.30
CA TYR A 225 -0.13 -11.99 11.85
C TYR A 225 -0.79 -10.84 11.07
N ASN A 226 -1.72 -11.11 10.14
CA ASN A 226 -2.48 -10.05 9.44
C ASN A 226 -3.28 -9.19 10.42
N GLU A 227 -4.01 -9.83 11.35
CA GLU A 227 -4.71 -9.13 12.42
C GLU A 227 -3.74 -8.34 13.31
N GLY A 228 -2.54 -8.87 13.59
CA GLY A 228 -1.48 -8.18 14.31
C GLY A 228 -0.94 -6.96 13.55
N LEU A 229 -0.69 -7.07 12.25
CA LEU A 229 -0.28 -5.93 11.44
C LEU A 229 -1.34 -4.82 11.45
N LYS A 230 -2.63 -5.18 11.39
CA LYS A 230 -3.74 -4.23 11.50
C LYS A 230 -3.90 -3.66 12.91
N ALA A 231 -3.79 -4.48 13.95
CA ALA A 231 -3.96 -4.09 15.35
C ALA A 231 -2.83 -3.19 15.87
N ASN A 232 -1.70 -3.14 15.15
CA ASN A 232 -0.54 -2.33 15.52
C ASN A 232 -0.53 -0.95 14.85
N ILE A 233 -1.63 -0.57 14.19
CA ILE A 233 -1.83 0.74 13.61
C ILE A 233 -2.41 1.65 14.70
N ILE A 234 -1.77 2.80 14.93
CA ILE A 234 -2.32 3.89 15.74
C ILE A 234 -3.53 4.42 14.97
N THR A 235 -4.71 4.15 15.51
CA THR A 235 -5.97 4.62 14.95
C THR A 235 -6.10 6.13 15.08
N ARG A 236 -6.96 6.72 14.26
CA ARG A 236 -7.29 8.15 14.33
C ARG A 236 -7.72 8.62 15.71
N ALA A 237 -8.51 7.81 16.41
CA ALA A 237 -8.91 8.09 17.78
C ALA A 237 -7.73 8.08 18.75
N GLU A 238 -6.76 7.18 18.59
CA GLU A 238 -5.59 7.09 19.47
C GLU A 238 -4.64 8.27 19.30
N TRP A 239 -4.33 8.67 18.06
CA TRP A 239 -3.49 9.86 17.83
C TRP A 239 -4.23 11.19 17.95
N GLY A 240 -5.52 11.16 18.32
CA GLY A 240 -6.30 12.37 18.60
C GLY A 240 -6.67 13.17 17.36
N ALA A 241 -7.00 12.50 16.25
CA ALA A 241 -7.49 13.17 15.04
C ALA A 241 -8.73 14.02 15.34
N ASP A 242 -8.71 15.29 14.91
CA ASP A 242 -9.89 16.13 14.96
C ASP A 242 -10.80 15.80 13.78
N GLU A 243 -11.73 14.87 14.01
CA GLU A 243 -12.69 14.44 12.99
C GLU A 243 -13.67 15.54 12.56
N SER A 244 -13.76 16.67 13.28
CA SER A 244 -14.57 17.80 12.85
C SER A 244 -13.99 18.53 11.62
N LEU A 245 -12.69 18.36 11.36
CA LEU A 245 -12.00 18.90 10.19
C LEU A 245 -12.21 18.04 8.93
N VAL A 246 -12.68 16.80 9.09
CA VAL A 246 -12.84 15.85 7.99
C VAL A 246 -14.15 16.07 7.26
N ARG A 247 -14.05 16.28 5.95
CA ARG A 247 -15.18 16.57 5.04
C ARG A 247 -15.31 15.57 3.89
N CYS A 248 -14.51 14.50 3.90
CA CYS A 248 -14.44 13.57 2.79
C CYS A 248 -15.79 12.91 2.50
N GLN A 249 -16.13 12.88 1.22
CA GLN A 249 -17.16 11.97 0.73
C GLN A 249 -16.62 10.54 0.78
N SER A 250 -17.48 9.53 0.58
CA SER A 250 -17.06 8.13 0.54
C SER A 250 -16.29 7.77 -0.75
N ASP A 251 -15.23 8.52 -1.06
CA ASP A 251 -14.35 8.31 -2.20
C ASP A 251 -13.39 7.16 -1.90
N GLN A 252 -13.74 6.01 -2.48
CA GLN A 252 -12.98 4.78 -2.36
C GLN A 252 -12.99 4.06 -3.70
N THR A 253 -11.96 3.27 -3.91
CA THR A 253 -11.93 2.30 -5.01
C THR A 253 -12.30 0.92 -4.50
N SER A 254 -12.74 0.03 -5.40
CA SER A 254 -13.06 -1.35 -5.02
C SER A 254 -11.81 -2.17 -4.65
N SER A 255 -10.61 -1.70 -5.00
CA SER A 255 -9.34 -2.38 -4.77
C SER A 255 -8.16 -1.42 -5.01
N ALA A 256 -7.04 -1.67 -4.34
CA ALA A 256 -5.76 -1.00 -4.61
C ALA A 256 -4.82 -1.91 -5.43
N LYS A 257 -4.02 -1.30 -6.29
CA LYS A 257 -3.07 -1.97 -7.20
C LYS A 257 -1.62 -1.84 -6.75
N GLY A 258 -1.33 -0.94 -5.82
CA GLY A 258 0.02 -0.67 -5.35
C GLY A 258 0.07 0.45 -4.30
N VAL A 259 1.29 0.78 -3.91
CA VAL A 259 1.64 1.73 -2.85
C VAL A 259 2.56 2.80 -3.43
N PHE A 260 2.26 4.06 -3.14
CA PHE A 260 3.20 5.16 -3.30
C PHE A 260 3.86 5.49 -1.96
N VAL A 261 5.18 5.59 -1.98
CA VAL A 261 6.00 5.94 -0.82
C VAL A 261 6.36 7.41 -0.88
N HIS A 262 6.09 8.11 0.21
CA HIS A 262 6.29 9.53 0.41
C HIS A 262 7.19 9.79 1.61
N HIS A 263 7.72 11.00 1.68
CA HIS A 263 8.11 11.62 2.92
C HIS A 263 7.28 12.88 3.13
N THR A 264 7.32 13.44 4.34
CA THR A 264 6.65 14.73 4.62
C THR A 264 7.56 15.94 4.40
N ALA A 265 8.84 15.70 4.07
CA ALA A 265 9.88 16.72 3.89
C ALA A 265 10.15 17.60 5.14
N GLY A 266 9.60 17.24 6.31
CA GLY A 266 9.80 17.95 7.57
C GLY A 266 11.05 17.55 8.35
N SER A 267 11.13 18.00 9.61
CA SER A 267 12.23 17.69 10.52
C SER A 267 12.33 16.19 10.86
N ASN A 268 13.57 15.72 11.10
CA ASN A 268 13.87 14.39 11.64
C ASN A 268 14.20 14.40 13.15
N SER A 269 14.18 15.57 13.80
CA SER A 269 14.63 15.74 15.20
C SER A 269 13.56 15.46 16.25
N TYR A 270 12.31 15.27 15.85
CA TYR A 270 11.19 15.06 16.77
C TYR A 270 11.35 13.80 17.64
N SER A 271 10.79 13.89 18.84
CA SER A 271 10.59 12.80 19.80
C SER A 271 9.38 11.95 19.40
N GLU A 272 9.28 10.74 19.96
CA GLU A 272 8.18 9.83 19.63
C GLU A 272 6.82 10.38 20.08
N ALA A 273 6.77 11.12 21.19
CA ALA A 273 5.56 11.78 21.69
C ALA A 273 5.12 12.99 20.83
N GLU A 274 6.03 13.63 20.10
CA GLU A 274 5.67 14.73 19.19
C GLU A 274 5.06 14.23 17.88
N ALA A 275 5.27 12.96 17.50
CA ALA A 275 4.81 12.45 16.21
C ALA A 275 3.28 12.55 16.01
N PRO A 276 2.42 12.19 16.98
CA PRO A 276 0.98 12.44 16.89
C PRO A 276 0.62 13.93 16.71
N GLY A 277 1.31 14.83 17.42
CA GLY A 277 1.12 16.29 17.29
C GLY A 277 1.41 16.77 15.87
N ILE A 278 2.55 16.34 15.31
CA ILE A 278 2.92 16.62 13.91
C ILE A 278 1.80 16.16 12.95
N ILE A 279 1.25 14.96 13.16
CA ILE A 279 0.19 14.42 12.31
C ILE A 279 -1.11 15.22 12.44
N ARG A 280 -1.50 15.63 13.66
CA ARG A 280 -2.65 16.54 13.88
C ARG A 280 -2.44 17.88 13.18
N GLY A 281 -1.24 18.44 13.25
CA GLY A 281 -0.90 19.67 12.54
C GLY A 281 -1.00 19.53 11.02
N TYR A 282 -0.54 18.41 10.45
CA TYR A 282 -0.72 18.14 9.01
C TYR A 282 -2.18 17.94 8.62
N LEU A 283 -2.99 17.28 9.46
CA LEU A 283 -4.44 17.18 9.25
C LEU A 283 -5.05 18.60 9.17
N ALA A 284 -4.74 19.45 10.12
CA ALA A 284 -5.25 20.82 10.15
C ALA A 284 -4.75 21.65 8.95
N TYR A 285 -3.46 21.58 8.61
CA TYR A 285 -2.91 22.29 7.46
C TYR A 285 -3.55 21.84 6.14
N HIS A 286 -3.65 20.53 5.89
CA HIS A 286 -4.27 20.02 4.67
C HIS A 286 -5.75 20.40 4.57
N THR A 287 -6.50 20.36 5.68
CA THR A 287 -7.94 20.62 5.66
C THR A 287 -8.30 22.10 5.65
N GLN A 288 -7.60 22.91 6.45
CA GLN A 288 -7.90 24.34 6.64
C GLN A 288 -7.13 25.24 5.67
N SER A 289 -5.85 24.94 5.41
CA SER A 289 -5.02 25.76 4.52
C SER A 289 -5.16 25.33 3.06
N ARG A 290 -5.03 24.03 2.76
CA ARG A 290 -5.16 23.50 1.38
C ARG A 290 -6.60 23.20 0.96
N GLY A 291 -7.53 23.19 1.90
CA GLY A 291 -8.95 22.93 1.62
C GLY A 291 -9.26 21.47 1.28
N TRP A 292 -8.33 20.55 1.50
CA TRP A 292 -8.55 19.11 1.29
C TRP A 292 -9.57 18.57 2.28
N CYS A 293 -10.14 17.41 1.98
CA CYS A 293 -11.20 16.86 2.80
C CYS A 293 -10.70 16.10 4.03
N ASP A 294 -9.43 15.68 4.03
CA ASP A 294 -8.70 15.01 5.11
C ASP A 294 -7.20 15.09 4.79
N ILE A 295 -6.35 14.59 5.68
CA ILE A 295 -4.91 14.42 5.45
C ILE A 295 -4.64 13.66 4.12
N GLY A 296 -3.63 14.03 3.33
CA GLY A 296 -3.47 13.48 1.97
C GLY A 296 -3.13 11.97 1.88
N TYR A 297 -2.47 11.43 2.91
CA TYR A 297 -1.91 10.07 2.89
C TYR A 297 -2.83 9.05 3.57
N ASN A 298 -2.85 7.82 3.08
CA ASN A 298 -3.60 6.73 3.72
C ASN A 298 -2.96 6.28 5.04
N PHE A 299 -1.64 6.27 5.10
CA PHE A 299 -0.87 5.93 6.30
C PHE A 299 0.31 6.88 6.47
N LEU A 300 0.64 7.15 7.73
CA LEU A 300 1.88 7.84 8.09
C LEU A 300 2.75 6.91 8.93
N VAL A 301 4.06 7.07 8.84
CA VAL A 301 5.04 6.29 9.61
C VAL A 301 6.04 7.24 10.24
N ASP A 302 6.28 7.11 11.54
CA ASP A 302 7.32 7.89 12.22
C ASP A 302 8.69 7.19 12.16
N ARG A 303 9.75 7.91 12.55
CA ARG A 303 11.12 7.37 12.59
C ARG A 303 11.31 6.25 13.63
N PHE A 304 10.36 6.04 14.53
CA PHE A 304 10.39 5.01 15.56
C PHE A 304 9.71 3.72 15.09
N GLY A 305 9.00 3.77 13.96
CA GLY A 305 8.35 2.63 13.32
C GLY A 305 6.89 2.46 13.70
N ASN A 306 6.26 3.45 14.36
CA ASN A 306 4.82 3.47 14.52
C ASN A 306 4.15 3.76 13.18
N ILE A 307 3.00 3.12 12.97
CA ILE A 307 2.18 3.28 11.77
C ILE A 307 0.89 3.94 12.23
N TYR A 308 0.49 5.04 11.60
CA TYR A 308 -0.71 5.80 11.90
C TYR A 308 -1.70 5.67 10.76
N GLU A 309 -2.98 5.49 11.08
CA GLU A 309 -4.05 5.68 10.11
C GLU A 309 -4.12 7.17 9.74
N GLY A 310 -3.83 7.48 8.48
CA GLY A 310 -4.02 8.81 7.91
C GLY A 310 -5.48 9.00 7.52
N ARG A 311 -5.80 8.94 6.22
CA ARG A 311 -7.18 9.09 5.73
C ARG A 311 -8.16 8.14 6.40
N ALA A 312 -9.28 8.66 6.88
CA ALA A 312 -10.29 7.92 7.62
C ALA A 312 -10.79 6.69 6.84
N GLY A 313 -10.69 5.50 7.46
CA GLY A 313 -11.13 4.23 6.89
C GLY A 313 -10.08 3.52 6.04
N SER A 314 -8.88 4.09 5.90
CA SER A 314 -7.77 3.48 5.16
C SER A 314 -7.33 2.14 5.73
N ILE A 315 -7.63 1.86 7.01
CA ILE A 315 -7.37 0.55 7.59
C ILE A 315 -8.12 -0.56 6.85
N ASP A 316 -9.40 -0.35 6.56
CA ASP A 316 -10.31 -1.40 6.06
C ASP A 316 -10.61 -1.30 4.56
N LYS A 317 -10.41 -0.12 3.96
CA LYS A 317 -10.86 0.20 2.61
C LYS A 317 -9.74 0.77 1.76
N ALA A 318 -9.91 0.73 0.43
CA ALA A 318 -9.02 1.38 -0.51
C ALA A 318 -9.49 2.83 -0.74
N ILE A 319 -9.37 3.65 0.32
CA ILE A 319 -9.74 5.07 0.32
C ILE A 319 -8.85 5.83 -0.66
N THR A 320 -9.46 6.67 -1.50
CA THR A 320 -8.71 7.50 -2.45
C THR A 320 -7.95 8.61 -1.69
N GLY A 321 -6.65 8.71 -1.98
CA GLY A 321 -5.77 9.71 -1.40
C GLY A 321 -5.83 11.11 -2.02
N ALA A 322 -4.96 11.98 -1.53
CA ALA A 322 -4.59 13.26 -2.15
C ALA A 322 -3.07 13.47 -2.00
N HIS A 323 -2.30 12.45 -2.39
CA HIS A 323 -0.84 12.39 -2.22
C HIS A 323 -0.08 12.25 -3.54
N ALA A 324 -0.75 11.95 -4.65
CA ALA A 324 -0.14 11.83 -5.97
C ALA A 324 -1.19 12.11 -7.06
N SER A 325 -1.43 13.39 -7.38
CA SER A 325 -2.47 13.75 -8.38
C SER A 325 -2.32 13.01 -9.69
N GLY A 326 -3.47 12.59 -10.21
CA GLY A 326 -3.60 11.76 -11.38
C GLY A 326 -3.43 10.27 -11.07
N PHE A 327 -3.00 9.91 -9.86
CA PHE A 327 -2.70 8.53 -9.48
C PHE A 327 -3.20 8.16 -8.07
N ASN A 328 -3.99 9.03 -7.41
CA ASN A 328 -4.54 8.75 -6.09
C ASN A 328 -5.52 7.55 -6.12
N SER A 329 -6.28 7.43 -7.20
CA SER A 329 -7.25 6.33 -7.38
C SER A 329 -6.57 4.96 -7.50
N SER A 330 -7.08 3.96 -6.78
CA SER A 330 -6.58 2.57 -6.73
C SER A 330 -5.13 2.44 -6.23
N THR A 331 -4.63 3.40 -5.47
CA THR A 331 -3.32 3.29 -4.81
C THR A 331 -3.44 3.63 -3.32
N ILE A 332 -2.38 3.33 -2.58
CA ILE A 332 -2.26 3.62 -1.16
C ILE A 332 -1.02 4.50 -0.96
N GLY A 333 -1.19 5.69 -0.37
CA GLY A 333 -0.09 6.58 0.00
C GLY A 333 0.43 6.28 1.41
N VAL A 334 1.73 5.99 1.53
CA VAL A 334 2.42 5.83 2.82
C VAL A 334 3.49 6.91 2.94
N SER A 335 3.32 7.84 3.87
CA SER A 335 4.28 8.94 4.08
C SER A 335 5.09 8.74 5.35
N VAL A 336 6.42 8.80 5.25
CA VAL A 336 7.29 8.76 6.42
C VAL A 336 7.54 10.18 6.91
N LEU A 337 7.29 10.43 8.20
CA LEU A 337 7.54 11.71 8.84
C LEU A 337 9.03 12.06 8.76
N GLY A 338 9.34 13.27 8.28
CA GLY A 338 10.70 13.78 8.11
C GLY A 338 11.17 13.93 6.65
N THR A 339 12.46 14.24 6.49
CA THR A 339 13.13 14.46 5.20
C THR A 339 14.21 13.42 4.96
N TYR A 340 14.30 12.92 3.73
CA TYR A 340 15.13 11.74 3.41
C TYR A 340 15.88 11.89 2.08
N THR A 341 16.25 13.13 1.76
CA THR A 341 17.07 13.44 0.58
C THR A 341 18.49 12.94 0.76
N GLY A 342 19.15 13.29 1.88
CA GLY A 342 20.54 12.91 2.16
C GLY A 342 20.71 11.67 3.06
N SER A 343 19.70 11.31 3.85
CA SER A 343 19.76 10.16 4.76
C SER A 343 18.53 9.29 4.62
N ALA A 344 18.69 7.97 4.68
CA ALA A 344 17.57 7.04 4.59
C ALA A 344 16.77 7.02 5.91
N PRO A 345 15.48 6.62 5.89
CA PRO A 345 14.70 6.41 7.11
C PRO A 345 15.35 5.39 8.02
N SER A 346 15.02 5.46 9.32
CA SER A 346 15.48 4.47 10.29
C SER A 346 15.08 3.05 9.88
N SER A 347 15.81 2.04 10.35
CA SER A 347 15.44 0.64 10.11
C SER A 347 14.03 0.32 10.63
N ALA A 348 13.58 0.97 11.70
CA ALA A 348 12.25 0.78 12.25
C ALA A 348 11.17 1.34 11.31
N ALA A 349 11.36 2.56 10.79
CA ALA A 349 10.48 3.18 9.81
C ALA A 349 10.43 2.36 8.51
N GLN A 350 11.58 1.89 8.01
CA GLN A 350 11.62 1.05 6.80
C GLN A 350 10.82 -0.25 7.00
N LYS A 351 11.01 -0.95 8.12
CA LYS A 351 10.23 -2.15 8.47
C LYS A 351 8.74 -1.86 8.62
N ALA A 352 8.37 -0.71 9.17
CA ALA A 352 6.98 -0.29 9.28
C ALA A 352 6.33 -0.09 7.91
N VAL A 353 7.01 0.59 6.98
CA VAL A 353 6.56 0.72 5.58
C VAL A 353 6.45 -0.64 4.90
N GLU A 354 7.44 -1.53 5.06
CA GLU A 354 7.41 -2.89 4.53
C GLU A 354 6.20 -3.71 5.07
N ARG A 355 5.88 -3.57 6.37
CA ARG A 355 4.68 -4.18 6.98
C ARG A 355 3.40 -3.68 6.33
N VAL A 356 3.25 -2.37 6.13
CA VAL A 356 2.07 -1.78 5.45
C VAL A 356 1.95 -2.31 4.02
N ILE A 357 3.06 -2.32 3.27
CA ILE A 357 3.10 -2.84 1.90
C ILE A 357 2.66 -4.30 1.89
N ALA A 358 3.25 -5.16 2.72
CA ALA A 358 2.96 -6.59 2.75
C ALA A 358 1.50 -6.87 3.13
N TRP A 359 0.98 -6.16 4.13
CA TRP A 359 -0.43 -6.25 4.53
C TRP A 359 -1.39 -5.83 3.43
N LYS A 360 -1.17 -4.67 2.79
CA LYS A 360 -2.05 -4.19 1.71
C LYS A 360 -1.91 -5.05 0.45
N ALA A 361 -0.70 -5.54 0.16
CA ALA A 361 -0.46 -6.50 -0.91
C ALA A 361 -1.25 -7.80 -0.70
N ASN A 362 -1.22 -8.34 0.53
CA ASN A 362 -2.01 -9.51 0.89
C ASN A 362 -3.53 -9.24 0.86
N THR A 363 -3.95 -8.05 1.29
CA THR A 363 -5.36 -7.65 1.32
C THR A 363 -5.95 -7.51 -0.08
N TYR A 364 -5.20 -6.92 -1.02
CA TYR A 364 -5.70 -6.59 -2.37
C TYR A 364 -5.14 -7.47 -3.49
N GLY A 365 -4.30 -8.44 -3.17
CA GLY A 365 -3.83 -9.46 -4.12
C GLY A 365 -2.79 -8.98 -5.13
N PHE A 366 -2.06 -7.89 -4.87
CA PHE A 366 -0.92 -7.48 -5.67
C PHE A 366 0.40 -8.03 -5.10
N SER A 367 1.43 -8.14 -5.94
CA SER A 367 2.77 -8.56 -5.54
C SER A 367 3.66 -7.33 -5.31
N PRO A 368 4.36 -7.18 -4.17
CA PRO A 368 5.27 -6.06 -3.92
C PRO A 368 6.41 -5.92 -4.93
N THR A 369 6.88 -7.03 -5.52
CA THR A 369 7.92 -7.05 -6.57
C THR A 369 7.36 -6.93 -7.99
N GLY A 370 6.04 -6.90 -8.12
CA GLY A 370 5.32 -6.88 -9.38
C GLY A 370 5.31 -5.52 -10.09
N SER A 371 4.33 -5.35 -10.97
CA SER A 371 4.09 -4.09 -11.68
C SER A 371 2.58 -3.83 -11.75
N MET A 372 2.22 -2.55 -11.79
CA MET A 372 0.84 -2.08 -11.91
C MET A 372 0.70 -1.19 -13.13
N THR A 373 -0.47 -1.17 -13.75
CA THR A 373 -0.82 -0.19 -14.78
C THR A 373 -1.95 0.69 -14.28
N LEU A 374 -1.68 1.99 -14.24
CA LEU A 374 -2.61 3.05 -13.86
C LEU A 374 -2.95 3.91 -15.07
N THR A 375 -4.07 4.60 -15.03
CA THR A 375 -4.42 5.63 -16.01
C THR A 375 -4.28 6.97 -15.32
N SER A 376 -3.42 7.84 -15.83
CA SER A 376 -3.22 9.17 -15.25
C SER A 376 -4.53 9.96 -15.32
N GLY A 377 -4.94 10.57 -14.22
CA GLY A 377 -5.95 11.63 -14.20
C GLY A 377 -5.42 12.98 -14.72
N GLY A 378 -4.11 13.11 -14.93
CA GLY A 378 -3.46 14.38 -15.25
C GLY A 378 -3.46 15.34 -14.05
N GLY A 379 -3.30 16.63 -14.35
CA GLY A 379 -3.40 17.72 -13.38
C GLY A 379 -2.18 17.89 -12.48
N GLY A 380 -2.02 19.10 -11.95
CA GLY A 380 -1.00 19.37 -10.94
C GLY A 380 0.44 19.17 -11.41
N THR A 381 1.25 18.50 -10.58
CA THR A 381 2.64 18.13 -10.91
C THR A 381 2.77 16.77 -11.61
N SER A 382 1.68 16.17 -12.06
CA SER A 382 1.72 14.89 -12.79
C SER A 382 2.56 15.01 -14.07
N LYS A 383 3.48 14.08 -14.27
CA LYS A 383 4.31 13.97 -15.49
C LYS A 383 3.52 13.48 -16.71
N TYR A 384 2.30 13.00 -16.48
CA TYR A 384 1.54 12.26 -17.47
C TYR A 384 0.18 12.90 -17.74
N PRO A 385 -0.15 13.24 -19.00
CA PRO A 385 -1.46 13.81 -19.33
C PRO A 385 -2.61 12.86 -18.98
N ALA A 386 -3.78 13.46 -18.73
CA ALA A 386 -5.00 12.72 -18.44
C ALA A 386 -5.31 11.66 -19.51
N GLY A 387 -5.69 10.46 -19.08
CA GLY A 387 -5.99 9.31 -19.93
C GLY A 387 -4.79 8.45 -20.34
N GLN A 388 -3.56 8.89 -20.08
CA GLN A 388 -2.37 8.08 -20.41
C GLN A 388 -2.25 6.86 -19.48
N LYS A 389 -2.07 5.66 -20.07
CA LYS A 389 -1.73 4.45 -19.32
C LYS A 389 -0.25 4.42 -18.98
N VAL A 390 0.08 4.25 -17.71
CA VAL A 390 1.45 4.22 -17.19
C VAL A 390 1.68 2.93 -16.44
N THR A 391 2.76 2.21 -16.77
CA THR A 391 3.17 1.00 -16.06
C THR A 391 4.26 1.34 -15.06
N LEU A 392 4.00 1.05 -13.80
CA LEU A 392 4.85 1.35 -12.65
C LEU A 392 5.17 0.06 -11.88
N LYS A 393 6.11 0.13 -10.95
CA LYS A 393 6.24 -0.91 -9.93
C LYS A 393 5.06 -0.79 -8.96
N THR A 394 4.62 -1.91 -8.39
CA THR A 394 3.53 -1.92 -7.39
C THR A 394 3.90 -1.20 -6.11
N VAL A 395 5.19 -1.02 -5.83
CA VAL A 395 5.69 -0.06 -4.83
C VAL A 395 6.52 0.96 -5.58
N SER A 396 6.07 2.21 -5.59
CA SER A 396 6.71 3.31 -6.33
C SER A 396 6.92 4.51 -5.42
N GLY A 397 7.88 5.37 -5.77
CA GLY A 397 8.04 6.66 -5.08
C GLY A 397 7.15 7.72 -5.72
N HIS A 398 6.80 8.77 -5.00
CA HIS A 398 6.00 9.86 -5.57
C HIS A 398 6.61 10.44 -6.86
N ARG A 399 7.94 10.61 -6.87
CA ARG A 399 8.70 11.06 -8.06
C ARG A 399 8.55 10.18 -9.30
N ASP A 400 8.03 8.96 -9.20
CA ASP A 400 7.80 8.10 -10.37
C ASP A 400 6.64 8.63 -11.24
N THR A 401 5.72 9.40 -10.67
CA THR A 401 4.55 9.96 -11.36
C THR A 401 4.54 11.47 -11.45
N SER A 402 5.23 12.16 -10.54
CA SER A 402 5.11 13.60 -10.35
C SER A 402 6.47 14.30 -10.43
N TYR A 403 6.47 15.59 -10.80
CA TYR A 403 7.65 16.46 -10.74
C TYR A 403 7.91 16.88 -9.30
N THR A 404 8.57 16.01 -8.54
CA THR A 404 8.88 16.21 -7.12
C THR A 404 10.13 15.42 -6.74
N ASP A 405 10.82 15.85 -5.69
CA ASP A 405 11.87 15.07 -5.04
C ASP A 405 11.34 14.04 -4.04
N CYS A 406 10.07 14.02 -3.70
CA CYS A 406 9.51 13.03 -2.77
C CYS A 406 9.69 11.58 -3.29
N PRO A 407 10.14 10.60 -2.49
CA PRO A 407 10.32 10.60 -1.02
C PRO A 407 11.74 10.95 -0.53
N GLY A 408 12.53 11.69 -1.32
CA GLY A 408 13.95 11.95 -1.09
C GLY A 408 14.86 10.88 -1.67
N GLY A 409 16.06 11.28 -2.12
CA GLY A 409 16.99 10.40 -2.86
C GLY A 409 17.45 9.17 -2.06
N ALA A 410 17.79 9.36 -0.79
CA ALA A 410 18.26 8.27 0.06
C ALA A 410 17.15 7.26 0.36
N PHE A 411 15.91 7.70 0.59
CA PHE A 411 14.77 6.79 0.76
C PHE A 411 14.39 6.10 -0.55
N TYR A 412 14.32 6.84 -1.66
CA TYR A 412 14.00 6.28 -2.98
C TYR A 412 14.94 5.12 -3.36
N SER A 413 16.23 5.22 -3.02
CA SER A 413 17.20 4.15 -3.23
C SER A 413 16.87 2.83 -2.51
N ARG A 414 16.05 2.88 -1.45
CA ARG A 414 15.63 1.71 -0.64
C ARG A 414 14.42 0.98 -1.21
N LEU A 415 13.68 1.57 -2.15
CA LEU A 415 12.44 0.98 -2.67
C LEU A 415 12.65 -0.42 -3.25
N GLY A 416 13.80 -0.70 -3.88
CA GLY A 416 14.14 -2.04 -4.35
C GLY A 416 14.20 -3.08 -3.23
N ALA A 417 14.86 -2.75 -2.12
CA ALA A 417 14.96 -3.63 -0.96
C ALA A 417 13.59 -3.81 -0.27
N MET A 418 12.81 -2.73 -0.16
CA MET A 418 11.48 -2.77 0.44
C MET A 418 10.51 -3.67 -0.32
N ARG A 419 10.57 -3.67 -1.66
CA ARG A 419 9.78 -4.60 -2.47
C ARG A 419 10.11 -6.06 -2.13
N THR A 420 11.40 -6.39 -2.02
CA THR A 420 11.86 -7.74 -1.68
C THR A 420 11.45 -8.13 -0.26
N ASN A 421 11.69 -7.25 0.72
CA ASN A 421 11.37 -7.51 2.12
C ASN A 421 9.86 -7.63 2.33
N ALA A 422 9.06 -6.74 1.74
CA ALA A 422 7.61 -6.82 1.82
C ALA A 422 7.04 -8.06 1.13
N ALA A 423 7.66 -8.54 0.04
CA ALA A 423 7.28 -9.81 -0.58
C ALA A 423 7.58 -10.99 0.35
N ALA A 424 8.74 -11.02 1.01
CA ALA A 424 9.05 -12.05 2.00
C ALA A 424 8.06 -12.02 3.19
N LEU A 425 7.71 -10.82 3.67
CA LEU A 425 6.66 -10.67 4.69
C LEU A 425 5.28 -11.13 4.18
N GLN A 426 4.94 -10.86 2.91
CA GLN A 426 3.69 -11.32 2.29
C GLN A 426 3.63 -12.85 2.19
N ASP A 427 4.76 -13.50 1.90
CA ASP A 427 4.86 -14.96 1.86
C ASP A 427 4.69 -15.55 3.28
N ASP A 428 5.33 -14.95 4.30
CA ASP A 428 5.21 -15.35 5.71
C ASP A 428 3.79 -15.09 6.28
N LEU A 429 3.13 -14.05 5.80
CA LEU A 429 1.76 -13.64 6.12
C LEU A 429 0.71 -14.68 5.74
N GLY A 430 1.04 -15.62 4.85
CA GLY A 430 0.11 -16.49 4.15
C GLY A 430 -0.95 -15.71 3.35
N TYR A 431 -1.64 -16.41 2.46
CA TYR A 431 -2.68 -15.77 1.66
C TYR A 431 -3.93 -15.51 2.51
N SER A 432 -4.37 -14.25 2.57
CA SER A 432 -5.64 -13.89 3.22
C SER A 432 -6.80 -14.72 2.65
N VAL A 433 -7.64 -15.27 3.52
CA VAL A 433 -8.85 -16.03 3.15
C VAL A 433 -10.07 -15.34 3.76
N GLY A 434 -10.73 -14.50 2.98
CA GLY A 434 -11.82 -13.62 3.42
C GLY A 434 -13.20 -14.05 2.90
N GLY A 435 -14.24 -13.33 3.30
CA GLY A 435 -15.59 -13.48 2.73
C GLY A 435 -16.17 -14.90 2.84
N ALA A 436 -16.93 -15.30 1.82
CA ALA A 436 -17.58 -16.61 1.77
C ALA A 436 -16.61 -17.77 1.58
N ILE A 437 -15.52 -17.58 0.82
CA ILE A 437 -14.44 -18.56 0.68
C ILE A 437 -13.73 -18.78 2.01
N GLY A 438 -13.47 -17.72 2.78
CA GLY A 438 -12.94 -17.78 4.13
C GLY A 438 -13.84 -18.51 5.11
N SER A 439 -15.15 -18.26 5.06
CA SER A 439 -16.12 -19.01 5.87
C SER A 439 -16.11 -20.50 5.54
N TYR A 440 -16.05 -20.85 4.25
CA TYR A 440 -15.92 -22.23 3.82
C TYR A 440 -14.60 -22.87 4.28
N TYR A 441 -13.47 -22.19 4.10
CA TYR A 441 -12.15 -22.67 4.52
C TYR A 441 -12.09 -22.95 6.02
N ARG A 442 -12.59 -22.05 6.87
CA ARG A 442 -12.61 -22.25 8.33
C ARG A 442 -13.41 -23.49 8.73
N ALA A 443 -14.52 -23.76 8.04
CA ALA A 443 -15.34 -24.95 8.28
C ALA A 443 -14.71 -26.25 7.71
N ASN A 444 -13.87 -26.15 6.68
CA ASN A 444 -13.40 -27.28 5.88
C ASN A 444 -11.87 -27.39 5.76
N LYS A 445 -11.12 -26.83 6.72
CA LYS A 445 -9.66 -26.70 6.65
C LYS A 445 -8.93 -28.01 6.35
N ALA A 446 -9.38 -29.12 6.93
CA ALA A 446 -8.80 -30.45 6.66
C ALA A 446 -8.97 -30.89 5.20
N ALA A 447 -10.06 -30.49 4.53
CA ALA A 447 -10.38 -30.84 3.16
C ALA A 447 -9.69 -29.91 2.14
N THR A 448 -9.49 -28.63 2.48
CA THR A 448 -8.83 -27.65 1.61
C THR A 448 -7.31 -27.69 1.71
N GLY A 449 -6.76 -27.97 2.90
CA GLY A 449 -5.36 -27.62 3.21
C GLY A 449 -5.16 -26.10 3.31
N GLU A 450 -3.92 -25.65 3.44
CA GLU A 450 -3.60 -24.23 3.54
C GLU A 450 -3.81 -23.49 2.20
N PRO A 451 -4.11 -22.18 2.21
CA PRO A 451 -4.22 -21.41 0.98
C PRO A 451 -2.85 -21.28 0.30
N THR A 452 -2.83 -21.36 -1.03
CA THR A 452 -1.61 -21.34 -1.85
C THR A 452 -1.57 -20.20 -2.86
N GLY A 453 -2.59 -19.34 -2.86
CA GLY A 453 -2.66 -18.11 -3.63
C GLY A 453 -3.71 -17.15 -3.07
N PRO A 454 -3.71 -15.86 -3.48
CA PRO A 454 -4.73 -14.92 -3.06
C PRO A 454 -6.10 -15.29 -3.68
N GLU A 455 -7.17 -14.83 -3.05
CA GLU A 455 -8.50 -14.84 -3.67
C GLU A 455 -8.49 -13.95 -4.92
N ARG A 456 -9.11 -14.43 -6.00
CA ARG A 456 -9.21 -13.73 -7.27
C ARG A 456 -10.67 -13.54 -7.64
N SER A 457 -11.08 -12.29 -7.80
CA SER A 457 -12.41 -11.94 -8.29
C SER A 457 -12.53 -12.20 -9.79
N LEU A 458 -13.73 -12.60 -10.19
CA LEU A 458 -14.15 -12.84 -11.56
C LEU A 458 -15.29 -11.87 -11.87
N SER A 459 -15.21 -11.16 -13.00
CA SER A 459 -16.24 -10.19 -13.41
C SER A 459 -17.18 -10.72 -14.48
N ASN A 460 -16.84 -11.84 -15.12
CA ASN A 460 -17.67 -12.52 -16.10
C ASN A 460 -17.28 -14.02 -16.21
N PRO A 461 -18.02 -14.94 -15.57
CA PRO A 461 -19.17 -14.69 -14.68
C PRO A 461 -18.75 -14.05 -13.33
N ASP A 462 -19.68 -13.40 -12.63
CA ASP A 462 -19.41 -12.75 -11.33
C ASP A 462 -19.17 -13.78 -10.23
N GLY A 463 -18.03 -13.69 -9.55
CA GLY A 463 -17.67 -14.61 -8.48
C GLY A 463 -16.23 -14.44 -8.02
N ALA A 464 -15.72 -15.43 -7.30
CA ALA A 464 -14.34 -15.45 -6.83
C ALA A 464 -13.81 -16.88 -6.75
N TYR A 465 -12.50 -17.03 -6.72
CA TYR A 465 -11.88 -18.31 -6.41
C TYR A 465 -10.56 -18.13 -5.68
N GLN A 466 -10.16 -19.13 -4.90
CA GLN A 466 -8.87 -19.15 -4.22
C GLN A 466 -8.25 -20.55 -4.28
N PHE A 467 -6.94 -20.60 -4.50
CA PHE A 467 -6.17 -21.84 -4.50
C PHE A 467 -5.80 -22.27 -3.08
N PHE A 468 -5.88 -23.57 -2.84
CA PHE A 468 -5.46 -24.25 -1.62
C PHE A 468 -4.64 -25.49 -1.98
N GLU A 469 -3.91 -26.05 -1.00
CA GLU A 469 -3.06 -27.24 -1.20
C GLU A 469 -3.82 -28.43 -1.82
N LYS A 470 -5.11 -28.59 -1.50
CA LYS A 470 -5.92 -29.75 -1.92
C LYS A 470 -6.98 -29.42 -2.96
N GLY A 471 -7.00 -28.21 -3.52
CA GLY A 471 -7.95 -27.83 -4.57
C GLY A 471 -8.16 -26.33 -4.71
N VAL A 472 -9.27 -25.95 -5.33
CA VAL A 472 -9.67 -24.55 -5.52
C VAL A 472 -11.06 -24.38 -4.95
N VAL A 473 -11.25 -23.41 -4.05
CA VAL A 473 -12.59 -23.04 -3.62
C VAL A 473 -13.10 -21.97 -4.55
N TYR A 474 -14.24 -22.24 -5.19
CA TYR A 474 -14.96 -21.28 -6.02
C TYR A 474 -16.15 -20.74 -5.25
N TRP A 475 -16.46 -19.46 -5.44
CA TRP A 475 -17.65 -18.82 -4.89
C TRP A 475 -18.38 -18.01 -5.96
N SER A 476 -19.71 -18.06 -5.90
CA SER A 476 -20.57 -17.11 -6.57
C SER A 476 -21.74 -16.75 -5.65
N LYS A 477 -22.45 -15.66 -5.97
CA LYS A 477 -23.64 -15.25 -5.21
C LYS A 477 -24.76 -16.30 -5.30
N SER A 478 -24.90 -17.00 -6.43
CA SER A 478 -25.94 -18.00 -6.68
C SER A 478 -25.64 -19.34 -6.01
N THR A 479 -24.37 -19.75 -5.99
CA THR A 479 -24.00 -21.11 -5.58
C THR A 479 -23.37 -21.19 -4.19
N GLY A 480 -22.82 -20.10 -3.66
CA GLY A 480 -21.99 -20.16 -2.46
C GLY A 480 -20.60 -20.73 -2.73
N ALA A 481 -19.85 -21.00 -1.66
CA ALA A 481 -18.45 -21.44 -1.76
C ALA A 481 -18.34 -22.97 -1.74
N HIS A 482 -17.62 -23.56 -2.69
CA HIS A 482 -17.44 -25.01 -2.84
C HIS A 482 -16.04 -25.38 -3.31
N LEU A 483 -15.50 -26.47 -2.76
CA LEU A 483 -14.19 -26.99 -3.11
C LEU A 483 -14.26 -27.85 -4.38
N ASN A 484 -13.50 -27.48 -5.40
CA ASN A 484 -13.28 -28.23 -6.62
C ASN A 484 -11.85 -28.83 -6.60
N LYS A 485 -11.74 -30.15 -6.72
CA LYS A 485 -10.47 -30.89 -6.53
C LYS A 485 -10.37 -32.15 -7.40
N GLY A 486 -9.19 -32.77 -7.39
CA GLY A 486 -8.96 -34.11 -7.95
C GLY A 486 -9.33 -34.26 -9.42
N GLY A 487 -9.81 -35.45 -9.78
CA GLY A 487 -10.14 -35.80 -11.17
C GLY A 487 -11.35 -35.05 -11.73
N ILE A 488 -12.27 -34.60 -10.87
CA ILE A 488 -13.38 -33.72 -11.27
C ILE A 488 -12.84 -32.35 -11.71
N ARG A 489 -11.93 -31.76 -10.94
CA ARG A 489 -11.27 -30.49 -11.32
C ARG A 489 -10.55 -30.61 -12.66
N SER A 490 -9.87 -31.71 -12.92
CA SER A 490 -9.20 -31.94 -14.22
C SER A 490 -10.19 -31.95 -15.39
N ALA A 491 -11.36 -32.54 -15.22
CA ALA A 491 -12.41 -32.51 -16.24
C ALA A 491 -13.05 -31.11 -16.37
N TYR A 492 -13.28 -30.42 -15.24
CA TYR A 492 -13.78 -29.05 -15.23
C TYR A 492 -12.84 -28.07 -15.94
N ALA A 493 -11.52 -28.26 -15.76
CA ALA A 493 -10.48 -27.52 -16.47
C ALA A 493 -10.56 -27.71 -17.99
N ALA A 494 -10.74 -28.94 -18.45
CA ALA A 494 -10.90 -29.25 -19.87
C ALA A 494 -12.13 -28.57 -20.49
N LEU A 495 -13.13 -28.24 -19.65
CA LEU A 495 -14.35 -27.54 -20.03
C LEU A 495 -14.27 -26.02 -19.87
N GLN A 496 -13.08 -25.45 -19.63
CA GLN A 496 -12.85 -24.01 -19.42
C GLN A 496 -13.41 -23.46 -18.09
N TYR A 497 -13.50 -24.31 -17.06
CA TYR A 497 -13.89 -23.92 -15.70
C TYR A 497 -15.23 -23.15 -15.66
N GLU A 498 -15.30 -22.07 -14.89
CA GLU A 498 -16.51 -21.27 -14.67
C GLU A 498 -16.96 -20.50 -15.91
N LYS A 499 -16.04 -20.29 -16.86
CA LYS A 499 -16.34 -19.71 -18.17
C LYS A 499 -16.88 -20.74 -19.16
N GLY A 500 -16.87 -22.01 -18.75
CA GLY A 500 -17.29 -23.15 -19.52
C GLY A 500 -18.80 -23.39 -19.53
N LEU A 501 -19.18 -24.50 -20.16
CA LEU A 501 -20.58 -24.93 -20.28
C LEU A 501 -21.27 -25.24 -18.94
N LEU A 502 -20.51 -25.47 -17.87
CA LEU A 502 -21.04 -25.94 -16.59
C LEU A 502 -21.31 -24.82 -15.57
N GLY A 503 -20.67 -23.65 -15.70
CA GLY A 503 -20.74 -22.59 -14.69
C GLY A 503 -20.10 -22.98 -13.35
N PHE A 504 -20.41 -22.24 -12.28
CA PHE A 504 -19.82 -22.46 -10.96
C PHE A 504 -20.25 -23.78 -10.30
N PRO A 505 -19.43 -24.37 -9.40
CA PRO A 505 -19.86 -25.51 -8.60
C PRO A 505 -21.01 -25.15 -7.65
N THR A 506 -21.96 -26.07 -7.48
CA THR A 506 -23.13 -25.94 -6.59
C THR A 506 -23.06 -26.88 -5.38
N THR A 507 -22.12 -27.82 -5.39
CA THR A 507 -21.85 -28.73 -4.28
C THR A 507 -20.35 -28.92 -4.15
N ASP A 508 -19.90 -29.42 -3.00
CA ASP A 508 -18.63 -30.13 -2.90
C ASP A 508 -18.70 -31.49 -3.63
N GLU A 509 -17.58 -32.20 -3.68
CA GLU A 509 -17.52 -33.58 -4.18
C GLU A 509 -18.31 -34.52 -3.26
N VAL A 510 -19.27 -35.26 -3.82
CA VAL A 510 -20.18 -36.18 -3.12
C VAL A 510 -19.95 -37.60 -3.60
N THR A 511 -19.73 -38.54 -2.67
CA THR A 511 -19.68 -39.98 -2.99
C THR A 511 -21.06 -40.51 -3.35
N PHE A 512 -21.14 -41.29 -4.44
CA PHE A 512 -22.39 -41.96 -4.79
C PHE A 512 -22.78 -42.97 -3.72
N ARG A 513 -24.04 -42.91 -3.28
CA ARG A 513 -24.55 -43.75 -2.18
C ARG A 513 -24.40 -45.24 -2.45
N TYR A 514 -24.53 -45.66 -3.71
CA TYR A 514 -24.46 -47.07 -4.11
C TYR A 514 -23.21 -47.44 -4.91
N ARG A 515 -22.27 -46.49 -5.06
CA ARG A 515 -20.98 -46.66 -5.76
C ARG A 515 -19.89 -45.93 -4.97
N ALA A 516 -19.34 -46.59 -3.96
CA ALA A 516 -18.29 -46.00 -3.10
C ALA A 516 -16.98 -45.68 -3.85
N ASP A 517 -16.78 -46.28 -5.02
CA ASP A 517 -15.67 -46.06 -5.94
C ASP A 517 -15.87 -44.84 -6.86
N ALA A 518 -17.00 -44.14 -6.74
CA ALA A 518 -17.37 -43.03 -7.60
C ALA A 518 -17.90 -41.84 -6.81
N VAL A 519 -17.64 -40.66 -7.37
CA VAL A 519 -18.02 -39.36 -6.82
C VAL A 519 -18.65 -38.51 -7.92
N TYR A 520 -19.39 -37.47 -7.53
CA TYR A 520 -19.85 -36.44 -8.43
C TYR A 520 -19.75 -35.06 -7.79
N GLN A 521 -19.75 -34.02 -8.62
CA GLN A 521 -19.92 -32.65 -8.19
C GLN A 521 -20.98 -31.98 -9.05
N GLY A 522 -21.87 -31.22 -8.41
CA GLY A 522 -22.86 -30.39 -9.08
C GLY A 522 -22.29 -29.05 -9.53
N PHE A 523 -22.78 -28.57 -10.65
CA PHE A 523 -22.48 -27.26 -11.25
C PHE A 523 -23.78 -26.58 -11.67
N GLU A 524 -23.72 -25.27 -11.92
CA GLU A 524 -24.88 -24.46 -12.31
C GLU A 524 -25.64 -24.99 -13.53
N HIS A 525 -24.98 -25.73 -14.42
CA HIS A 525 -25.56 -26.23 -15.68
C HIS A 525 -25.41 -27.75 -15.89
N GLY A 526 -25.03 -28.51 -14.86
CA GLY A 526 -24.86 -29.95 -14.96
C GLY A 526 -24.13 -30.60 -13.78
N ILE A 527 -23.55 -31.76 -14.03
CA ILE A 527 -22.67 -32.45 -13.08
C ILE A 527 -21.39 -32.91 -13.78
N ILE A 528 -20.34 -33.19 -13.00
CA ILE A 528 -19.25 -34.05 -13.42
C ILE A 528 -19.24 -35.26 -12.50
N THR A 529 -19.27 -36.46 -13.08
CA THR A 529 -19.04 -37.72 -12.36
C THR A 529 -17.59 -38.15 -12.51
N TYR A 530 -17.02 -38.79 -11.49
CA TYR A 530 -15.68 -39.34 -11.55
C TYR A 530 -15.61 -40.72 -10.88
N SER A 531 -14.95 -41.66 -11.55
CA SER A 531 -14.43 -42.88 -10.95
C SER A 531 -13.04 -43.15 -11.55
N GLN A 532 -12.28 -44.07 -10.95
CA GLN A 532 -10.98 -44.42 -11.52
C GLN A 532 -11.09 -45.04 -12.92
N ALA A 533 -12.18 -45.76 -13.19
CA ALA A 533 -12.46 -46.42 -14.47
C ALA A 533 -12.97 -45.43 -15.53
N THR A 534 -13.91 -44.57 -15.16
CA THR A 534 -14.58 -43.67 -16.12
C THR A 534 -13.83 -42.35 -16.31
N LYS A 535 -12.96 -41.94 -15.37
CA LYS A 535 -12.44 -40.57 -15.27
C LYS A 535 -13.58 -39.54 -15.15
N GLY A 536 -13.23 -38.26 -15.23
CA GLY A 536 -14.19 -37.16 -15.06
C GLY A 536 -15.05 -37.02 -16.32
N GLN A 537 -16.36 -37.24 -16.17
CA GLN A 537 -17.32 -37.21 -17.27
C GLN A 537 -18.44 -36.21 -17.00
N PRO A 538 -18.57 -35.15 -17.82
CA PRO A 538 -19.61 -34.15 -17.67
C PRO A 538 -20.96 -34.65 -18.19
N LEU A 539 -22.04 -34.19 -17.56
CA LEU A 539 -23.42 -34.45 -17.96
C LEU A 539 -24.27 -33.19 -17.75
N SER A 540 -24.85 -32.67 -18.83
CA SER A 540 -25.67 -31.45 -18.84
C SER A 540 -27.11 -31.74 -18.39
N TYR A 541 -27.86 -30.70 -18.00
CA TYR A 541 -29.19 -30.86 -17.38
C TYR A 541 -30.20 -31.71 -18.18
N GLY A 542 -30.20 -31.64 -19.50
CA GLY A 542 -31.14 -32.40 -20.32
C GLY A 542 -30.97 -33.91 -20.13
N MET A 543 -29.75 -34.41 -20.28
CA MET A 543 -29.44 -35.82 -20.08
C MET A 543 -29.38 -36.19 -18.59
N LEU A 544 -28.89 -35.29 -17.73
CA LEU A 544 -28.87 -35.49 -16.28
C LEU A 544 -30.28 -35.73 -15.72
N SER A 545 -31.26 -34.95 -16.15
CA SER A 545 -32.66 -35.13 -15.70
C SER A 545 -33.16 -36.53 -16.04
N LYS A 546 -32.87 -37.00 -17.26
CA LYS A 546 -33.26 -38.35 -17.67
C LYS A 546 -32.53 -39.44 -16.88
N TRP A 547 -31.22 -39.30 -16.68
CA TRP A 547 -30.44 -40.26 -15.89
C TRP A 547 -30.91 -40.32 -14.43
N LYS A 548 -31.29 -39.17 -13.86
CA LYS A 548 -31.90 -39.07 -12.53
C LYS A 548 -33.23 -39.83 -12.44
N GLU A 549 -34.12 -39.68 -13.43
CA GLU A 549 -35.38 -40.45 -13.50
C GLU A 549 -35.14 -41.96 -13.53
N LEU A 550 -34.07 -42.41 -14.20
CA LEU A 550 -33.71 -43.82 -14.31
C LEU A 550 -33.08 -44.39 -13.03
N GLY A 551 -32.81 -43.56 -12.02
CA GLY A 551 -32.21 -43.96 -10.76
C GLY A 551 -30.69 -43.78 -10.69
N TRP A 552 -30.13 -42.84 -11.45
CA TRP A 552 -28.70 -42.47 -11.40
C TRP A 552 -27.77 -43.68 -11.59
N GLU A 553 -26.80 -43.86 -10.70
CA GLU A 553 -25.79 -44.92 -10.71
C GLU A 553 -26.40 -46.31 -10.56
N ARG A 554 -27.65 -46.42 -10.08
CA ARG A 554 -28.37 -47.68 -9.96
C ARG A 554 -29.11 -48.08 -11.24
N SER A 555 -29.23 -47.18 -12.19
CA SER A 555 -29.90 -47.47 -13.45
C SER A 555 -29.14 -48.56 -14.22
N ARG A 556 -29.81 -49.24 -15.15
CA ARG A 556 -29.15 -50.18 -16.08
C ARG A 556 -28.08 -49.53 -16.96
N LEU A 557 -28.02 -48.20 -17.01
CA LEU A 557 -26.95 -47.48 -17.70
C LEU A 557 -25.66 -47.43 -16.86
N GLY A 558 -25.74 -47.39 -15.52
CA GLY A 558 -24.57 -47.16 -14.68
C GLY A 558 -24.02 -45.74 -14.80
N LEU A 559 -22.71 -45.57 -14.63
CA LEU A 559 -22.04 -44.27 -14.72
C LEU A 559 -21.77 -43.82 -16.16
N PRO A 560 -21.70 -42.50 -16.42
CA PRO A 560 -21.22 -41.97 -17.70
C PRO A 560 -19.77 -42.42 -18.01
N THR A 561 -19.48 -42.76 -19.26
CA THR A 561 -18.16 -43.19 -19.73
C THR A 561 -17.51 -42.24 -20.74
N THR A 562 -18.24 -41.22 -21.21
CA THR A 562 -17.75 -40.15 -22.09
C THR A 562 -18.25 -38.79 -21.59
N GLY A 563 -17.80 -37.68 -22.19
CA GLY A 563 -18.57 -36.45 -22.14
C GLY A 563 -19.68 -36.49 -23.19
N GLU A 564 -20.54 -35.48 -23.18
CA GLU A 564 -21.52 -35.27 -24.24
C GLU A 564 -20.81 -34.85 -25.53
N PHE A 565 -21.07 -35.57 -26.63
CA PHE A 565 -20.53 -35.21 -27.94
C PHE A 565 -21.67 -35.10 -28.95
N SER A 566 -21.61 -34.05 -29.77
CA SER A 566 -22.66 -33.72 -30.74
C SER A 566 -22.17 -33.91 -32.16
N SER A 567 -23.00 -34.55 -32.99
CA SER A 567 -22.78 -34.69 -34.43
C SER A 567 -24.11 -34.66 -35.17
N GLY A 568 -24.23 -33.82 -36.21
CA GLY A 568 -25.44 -33.75 -37.04
C GLY A 568 -26.72 -33.40 -36.28
N GLY A 569 -26.65 -32.53 -35.25
CA GLY A 569 -27.81 -32.15 -34.44
C GLY A 569 -28.27 -33.19 -33.40
N LYS A 570 -27.49 -34.26 -33.23
CA LYS A 570 -27.70 -35.30 -32.23
C LYS A 570 -26.57 -35.29 -31.21
N THR A 571 -26.90 -35.07 -29.96
CA THR A 571 -25.96 -35.20 -28.84
C THR A 571 -26.04 -36.63 -28.31
N ARG A 572 -24.89 -37.24 -28.02
CA ARG A 572 -24.80 -38.58 -27.44
C ARG A 572 -23.91 -38.58 -26.21
N GLN A 573 -24.31 -39.40 -25.25
CA GLN A 573 -23.59 -39.66 -24.02
C GLN A 573 -23.53 -41.17 -23.79
N ASN A 574 -22.34 -41.72 -23.63
CA ASN A 574 -22.18 -43.15 -23.33
C ASN A 574 -22.16 -43.39 -21.81
N PHE A 575 -22.61 -44.57 -21.42
CA PHE A 575 -22.64 -45.07 -20.06
C PHE A 575 -22.08 -46.50 -20.04
N GLU A 576 -21.80 -47.04 -18.84
CA GLU A 576 -21.30 -48.41 -18.66
C GLU A 576 -22.20 -49.47 -19.34
N GLY A 577 -23.52 -49.32 -19.22
CA GLY A 577 -24.53 -50.27 -19.72
C GLY A 577 -25.32 -49.81 -20.96
N GLY A 578 -24.87 -48.78 -21.67
CA GLY A 578 -25.59 -48.27 -22.83
C GLY A 578 -25.23 -46.84 -23.22
N TYR A 579 -26.18 -46.12 -23.83
CA TYR A 579 -26.01 -44.71 -24.18
C TYR A 579 -27.34 -43.96 -24.20
N MET A 580 -27.28 -42.65 -24.01
CA MET A 580 -28.40 -41.75 -24.25
C MET A 580 -28.13 -40.87 -25.46
N THR A 581 -29.20 -40.45 -26.14
CA THR A 581 -29.12 -39.49 -27.23
C THR A 581 -30.16 -38.40 -27.07
N PHE A 582 -29.82 -37.18 -27.43
CA PHE A 582 -30.72 -36.03 -27.46
C PHE A 582 -30.77 -35.44 -28.87
N THR A 583 -31.99 -35.15 -29.34
CA THR A 583 -32.25 -34.26 -30.48
C THR A 583 -33.37 -33.30 -30.11
N ALA A 584 -33.42 -32.14 -30.77
CA ALA A 584 -34.50 -31.16 -30.52
C ALA A 584 -35.91 -31.72 -30.82
N SER A 585 -36.03 -32.66 -31.76
CA SER A 585 -37.30 -33.25 -32.16
C SER A 585 -37.74 -34.45 -31.32
N GLU A 586 -36.81 -35.19 -30.71
CA GLU A 586 -37.11 -36.46 -30.04
C GLU A 586 -36.86 -36.42 -28.53
N GLY A 587 -36.23 -35.36 -28.00
CA GLY A 587 -35.80 -35.30 -26.61
C GLY A 587 -34.76 -36.37 -26.29
N VAL A 588 -34.65 -36.74 -25.01
CA VAL A 588 -33.68 -37.75 -24.56
C VAL A 588 -34.22 -39.17 -24.76
N ARG A 589 -33.51 -39.98 -25.54
CA ARG A 589 -33.76 -41.41 -25.74
C ARG A 589 -32.67 -42.25 -25.10
N VAL A 590 -33.04 -43.43 -24.61
CA VAL A 590 -32.19 -44.35 -23.86
C VAL A 590 -32.03 -45.64 -24.63
N PHE A 591 -30.79 -46.12 -24.75
CA PHE A 591 -30.44 -47.36 -25.43
C PHE A 591 -29.57 -48.21 -24.50
N TYR A 592 -29.96 -49.46 -24.27
CA TYR A 592 -29.21 -50.39 -23.45
C TYR A 592 -28.32 -51.27 -24.33
N SER A 593 -27.12 -51.56 -23.85
CA SER A 593 -26.28 -52.61 -24.44
C SER A 593 -26.88 -53.99 -24.10
N ASN A 594 -26.80 -54.93 -25.05
CA ASN A 594 -27.26 -56.31 -24.86
C ASN A 594 -26.39 -57.09 -23.87
#